data_AF-A0AAN8F7R3-F1
#
_entry.id   AF-A0AAN8F7R3-F1
#
_cell.length_a   1.000
_cell.length_b   1.000
_cell.length_c   1.000
_cell.angle_alpha   90.00
_cell.angle_beta   90.00
_cell.angle_gamma   90.00
#
_symmetry.space_group_name_H-M   'P 1'
#
loop_
_entity.id
_entity.type
_entity.pdbx_description
1 polymer ?
#
loop_
_entity_poly.entity_id
_entity_poly.type
_entity_poly.pdbx_seq_one_letter_code
_entity_poly.pdbx_strand_id
1 'polypeptide(L)'
;MIDVSNLPSYAWMRALSVRQPVARQVSLSFEQWSPEDISTSLSHIDYKVLSRISIAELKRYVKDGSPANTPMLERSISIFNNLSNWVQIMVLSKTTPKERAVIVTKFVNVGKHLRKLCNFNTLMAVIGGITHSNISRLSKTNSQLAPETRKELNQLTNLLSVQMNFGEYRKALNSLGSHFRIPIMLYRLATLLSHFMIFNQHHHDFPEANLDLINTLKVSLDIRYNEEDIYELSLRREPRTFMTFEPSTPVVFAEWASGVSATLDPETVNKHVTAMVDAVFKHYDHDRDGYISQAEFRQISGNFPFIDPFGTIDLDRYAFEFR
;
A
#
# COMPACT_ATOMS: atom_id res chain seq x y z
N MET A 1 18.34 -6.30 8.52
CA MET A 1 18.75 -6.32 7.11
C MET A 1 18.71 -7.75 6.64
N ILE A 2 18.13 -8.02 5.47
CA ILE A 2 18.13 -9.37 4.88
C ILE A 2 19.57 -9.66 4.44
N ASP A 3 20.17 -10.72 4.98
CA ASP A 3 21.51 -11.17 4.61
C ASP A 3 21.44 -11.86 3.24
N VAL A 4 21.97 -11.17 2.24
CA VAL A 4 21.97 -11.54 0.81
C VAL A 4 23.25 -12.27 0.39
N SER A 5 24.15 -12.57 1.33
CA SER A 5 25.45 -13.21 1.06
C SER A 5 25.37 -14.62 0.46
N ASN A 6 24.20 -15.28 0.48
CA ASN A 6 23.99 -16.64 -0.01
C ASN A 6 23.13 -16.76 -1.28
N LEU A 7 22.88 -15.67 -2.00
CA LEU A 7 22.18 -15.74 -3.30
C LEU A 7 23.16 -16.17 -4.42
N PRO A 8 22.80 -17.17 -5.26
CA PRO A 8 23.67 -17.69 -6.31
C PRO A 8 24.01 -16.62 -7.35
N SER A 9 25.30 -16.54 -7.68
CA SER A 9 25.94 -15.60 -8.61
C SER A 9 25.11 -15.32 -9.89
N TYR A 10 24.69 -14.07 -10.02
CA TYR A 10 23.79 -13.58 -11.05
C TYR A 10 24.51 -13.27 -12.38
N ALA A 11 24.55 -14.27 -13.28
CA ALA A 11 25.04 -14.11 -14.65
C ALA A 11 24.10 -13.28 -15.56
N TRP A 12 22.85 -13.03 -15.14
CA TRP A 12 21.83 -12.28 -15.89
C TRP A 12 22.02 -10.75 -15.91
N MET A 13 22.95 -10.21 -15.12
CA MET A 13 23.20 -8.76 -15.02
C MET A 13 24.05 -8.17 -16.17
N ARG A 14 24.52 -8.97 -17.13
CA ARG A 14 25.63 -8.59 -18.02
C ARG A 14 25.31 -8.04 -19.43
N ALA A 15 24.07 -7.84 -19.86
CA ALA A 15 23.87 -7.26 -21.20
C ALA A 15 22.51 -6.54 -21.39
N LEU A 16 22.60 -5.23 -21.57
CA LEU A 16 21.50 -4.31 -21.88
C LEU A 16 21.09 -4.45 -23.36
N SER A 17 19.81 -4.74 -23.62
CA SER A 17 19.23 -4.78 -24.98
C SER A 17 18.55 -3.45 -25.32
N VAL A 18 18.85 -2.89 -26.50
CA VAL A 18 18.26 -1.65 -27.04
C VAL A 18 17.00 -2.00 -27.83
N ARG A 19 15.81 -1.81 -27.26
CA ARG A 19 14.52 -2.11 -27.93
C ARG A 19 13.52 -0.95 -27.84
N GLN A 20 12.65 -0.85 -28.84
CA GLN A 20 11.53 0.11 -28.91
C GLN A 20 10.23 -0.50 -28.33
N PRO A 21 9.42 0.27 -27.58
CA PRO A 21 8.24 -0.27 -26.87
C PRO A 21 7.05 -0.57 -27.81
N VAL A 22 6.36 -1.68 -27.57
CA VAL A 22 5.18 -2.13 -28.34
C VAL A 22 3.87 -1.62 -27.72
N ALA A 23 2.93 -1.19 -28.57
CA ALA A 23 1.82 -0.28 -28.28
C ALA A 23 0.59 -0.84 -27.52
N ARG A 24 0.67 -1.99 -26.82
CA ARG A 24 -0.49 -2.49 -26.05
C ARG A 24 -0.06 -3.29 -24.82
N GLN A 25 0.58 -2.59 -23.88
CA GLN A 25 1.04 -3.16 -22.60
C GLN A 25 -0.04 -3.04 -21.53
N VAL A 26 -0.33 -4.15 -20.83
CA VAL A 26 -0.82 -4.07 -19.44
C VAL A 26 0.40 -3.69 -18.62
N SER A 27 0.63 -2.38 -18.48
CA SER A 27 1.78 -1.91 -17.73
C SER A 27 1.64 -2.34 -16.29
N LEU A 28 2.73 -2.86 -15.71
CA LEU A 28 2.82 -3.12 -14.29
C LEU A 28 3.26 -1.87 -13.52
N SER A 29 3.31 -0.68 -14.14
CA SER A 29 3.66 0.56 -13.44
C SER A 29 2.48 1.14 -12.67
N PHE A 30 2.71 1.49 -11.41
CA PHE A 30 1.75 2.16 -10.55
C PHE A 30 1.20 3.42 -11.18
N GLU A 31 2.00 4.17 -11.95
CA GLU A 31 1.54 5.39 -12.62
C GLU A 31 0.45 5.12 -13.65
N GLN A 32 0.50 3.95 -14.31
CA GLN A 32 -0.38 3.59 -15.42
C GLN A 32 -1.63 2.83 -14.97
N TRP A 33 -1.61 2.18 -13.80
CA TRP A 33 -2.80 1.50 -13.27
C TRP A 33 -3.94 2.47 -12.97
N SER A 34 -5.18 2.08 -13.28
CA SER A 34 -6.32 2.89 -12.91
C SER A 34 -6.54 2.86 -11.39
N PRO A 35 -7.13 3.91 -10.79
CA PRO A 35 -7.51 3.88 -9.37
C PRO A 35 -8.47 2.73 -9.04
N GLU A 36 -9.30 2.32 -10.01
CA GLU A 36 -10.22 1.20 -9.88
C GLU A 36 -9.47 -0.13 -9.77
N ASP A 37 -8.53 -0.42 -10.67
CA ASP A 37 -7.74 -1.66 -10.64
C ASP A 37 -6.97 -1.81 -9.33
N ILE A 38 -6.38 -0.71 -8.84
CA ILE A 38 -5.67 -0.67 -7.57
C ILE A 38 -6.65 -0.99 -6.42
N SER A 39 -7.82 -0.32 -6.39
CA SER A 39 -8.81 -0.51 -5.32
C SER A 39 -9.37 -1.94 -5.28
N THR A 40 -9.63 -2.53 -6.45
CA THR A 40 -10.11 -3.91 -6.58
C THR A 40 -9.03 -4.87 -6.10
N SER A 41 -7.80 -4.71 -6.56
CA SER A 41 -6.68 -5.60 -6.18
C SER A 41 -6.36 -5.53 -4.68
N LEU A 42 -6.34 -4.33 -4.09
CA LEU A 42 -6.20 -4.17 -2.65
C LEU A 42 -7.35 -4.83 -1.88
N SER A 43 -8.59 -4.75 -2.40
CA SER A 43 -9.75 -5.40 -1.78
C SER A 43 -9.67 -6.92 -1.80
N HIS A 44 -9.14 -7.51 -2.88
CA HIS A 44 -8.85 -8.95 -2.94
C HIS A 44 -7.76 -9.37 -1.95
N ILE A 45 -6.72 -8.55 -1.78
CA ILE A 45 -5.65 -8.80 -0.81
C ILE A 45 -6.22 -8.78 0.63
N ASP A 46 -6.96 -7.72 0.97
CA ASP A 46 -7.57 -7.56 2.31
C ASP A 46 -8.55 -8.70 2.60
N TYR A 47 -9.48 -8.98 1.69
CA TYR A 47 -10.43 -10.08 1.81
C TYR A 47 -9.75 -11.44 2.06
N LYS A 48 -8.70 -11.75 1.29
CA LYS A 48 -7.99 -13.03 1.41
C LYS A 48 -7.31 -13.21 2.77
N VAL A 49 -6.85 -12.12 3.38
CA VAL A 49 -6.19 -12.16 4.69
C VAL A 49 -7.25 -12.25 5.79
N LEU A 50 -8.31 -11.46 5.68
CA LEU A 50 -9.40 -11.43 6.65
C LEU A 50 -10.18 -12.74 6.73
N SER A 51 -10.43 -13.38 5.58
CA SER A 51 -11.07 -14.70 5.51
C SER A 51 -10.25 -15.83 6.17
N ARG A 52 -8.97 -15.60 6.46
CA ARG A 52 -8.11 -16.56 7.18
C ARG A 52 -8.13 -16.37 8.69
N ILE A 53 -8.65 -15.25 9.19
CA ILE A 53 -8.73 -15.01 10.63
C ILE A 53 -9.76 -15.95 11.22
N SER A 54 -9.34 -16.77 12.17
CA SER A 54 -10.27 -17.68 12.85
C SER A 54 -11.08 -16.95 13.91
N ILE A 55 -12.30 -17.45 14.19
CA ILE A 55 -13.11 -16.97 15.32
C ILE A 55 -12.35 -17.16 16.66
N ALA A 56 -11.47 -18.17 16.75
CA ALA A 56 -10.65 -18.40 17.93
C ALA A 56 -9.64 -17.26 18.17
N GLU A 57 -8.99 -16.77 17.11
CA GLU A 57 -8.09 -15.59 17.21
C GLU A 57 -8.85 -14.34 17.62
N LEU A 58 -10.04 -14.10 17.04
CA LEU A 58 -10.87 -12.96 17.45
C LEU A 58 -11.30 -13.05 18.91
N LYS A 59 -11.74 -14.23 19.37
CA LYS A 59 -12.10 -14.45 20.79
C LYS A 59 -10.91 -14.22 21.71
N ARG A 60 -9.71 -14.63 21.29
CA ARG A 60 -8.48 -14.41 22.05
C ARG A 60 -8.15 -12.93 22.14
N TYR A 61 -8.19 -12.21 21.03
CA TYR A 61 -8.00 -10.76 21.00
C TYR A 61 -9.00 -10.03 21.91
N VAL A 62 -10.27 -10.42 21.89
CA VAL A 62 -11.32 -9.87 22.77
C VAL A 62 -10.99 -10.07 24.25
N LYS A 63 -10.43 -11.24 24.60
CA LYS A 63 -10.11 -11.61 25.97
C LYS A 63 -8.83 -10.94 26.46
N ASP A 64 -7.79 -10.95 25.63
CA ASP A 64 -6.44 -10.57 26.00
C ASP A 64 -6.19 -9.07 25.76
N GLY A 65 -7.07 -8.39 25.00
CA GLY A 65 -6.95 -6.97 24.66
C GLY A 65 -5.74 -6.64 23.77
N SER A 66 -5.05 -7.66 23.27
CA SER A 66 -3.80 -7.57 22.54
C SER A 66 -3.82 -8.52 21.34
N PRO A 67 -3.27 -8.11 20.18
CA PRO A 67 -3.12 -9.00 19.03
C PRO A 67 -2.01 -10.05 19.23
N ALA A 68 -1.25 -9.98 20.33
CA ALA A 68 -0.19 -10.93 20.60
C ALA A 68 -0.67 -12.39 20.53
N ASN A 69 0.04 -13.22 19.78
CA ASN A 69 -0.28 -14.64 19.58
C ASN A 69 -1.59 -14.89 18.80
N THR A 70 -1.96 -13.95 17.92
CA THR A 70 -3.03 -14.12 16.93
C THR A 70 -2.44 -13.89 15.53
N PRO A 71 -1.76 -14.89 14.95
CA PRO A 71 -0.87 -14.67 13.80
C PRO A 71 -1.60 -14.17 12.55
N MET A 72 -2.87 -14.58 12.32
CA MET A 72 -3.62 -14.10 11.16
C MET A 72 -4.15 -12.68 11.39
N LEU A 73 -4.56 -12.36 12.61
CA LEU A 73 -4.94 -11.00 12.99
C LEU A 73 -3.74 -10.04 12.93
N GLU A 74 -2.59 -10.42 13.51
CA GLU A 74 -1.32 -9.67 13.41
C GLU A 74 -0.93 -9.44 11.94
N ARG A 75 -1.08 -10.45 11.09
CA ARG A 75 -0.83 -10.32 9.64
C ARG A 75 -1.77 -9.30 8.98
N SER A 76 -3.06 -9.32 9.32
CA SER A 76 -4.02 -8.33 8.79
C SER A 76 -3.68 -6.91 9.23
N ILE A 77 -3.37 -6.71 10.51
CA ILE A 77 -2.95 -5.41 11.05
C ILE A 77 -1.66 -4.94 10.38
N SER A 78 -0.70 -5.85 10.18
CA SER A 78 0.55 -5.53 9.49
C SER A 78 0.34 -5.10 8.05
N ILE A 79 -0.56 -5.74 7.30
CA ILE A 79 -0.90 -5.34 5.92
C ILE A 79 -1.55 -3.96 5.90
N PHE A 80 -2.44 -3.67 6.87
CA PHE A 80 -3.04 -2.35 7.04
C PHE A 80 -1.96 -1.26 7.27
N ASN A 81 -1.01 -1.51 8.17
CA ASN A 81 0.09 -0.59 8.47
C ASN A 81 1.01 -0.40 7.25
N ASN A 82 1.41 -1.50 6.62
CA ASN A 82 2.27 -1.46 5.44
C ASN A 82 1.61 -0.74 4.27
N LEU A 83 0.29 -0.88 4.08
CA LEU A 83 -0.45 -0.11 3.08
C LEU A 83 -0.42 1.39 3.37
N SER A 84 -0.62 1.78 4.64
CA SER A 84 -0.55 3.18 5.05
C SER A 84 0.85 3.77 4.82
N ASN A 85 1.91 3.00 5.10
CA ASN A 85 3.30 3.39 4.84
C ASN A 85 3.62 3.45 3.34
N TRP A 86 3.14 2.47 2.57
CA TRP A 86 3.31 2.45 1.12
C TRP A 86 2.69 3.69 0.47
N VAL A 87 1.48 4.09 0.89
CA VAL A 87 0.85 5.34 0.40
C VAL A 87 1.75 6.55 0.68
N GLN A 88 2.25 6.69 1.91
CA GLN A 88 3.15 7.80 2.29
C GLN A 88 4.42 7.82 1.42
N ILE A 89 5.06 6.66 1.28
CA ILE A 89 6.29 6.49 0.51
C ILE A 89 6.07 6.75 -0.98
N MET A 90 4.98 6.27 -1.56
CA MET A 90 4.63 6.54 -2.96
C MET A 90 4.48 8.04 -3.23
N VAL A 91 3.87 8.79 -2.29
CA VAL A 91 3.83 10.26 -2.37
C VAL A 91 5.23 10.84 -2.26
N LEU A 92 5.99 10.50 -1.21
CA LEU A 92 7.32 11.07 -0.94
C LEU A 92 8.41 10.67 -1.95
N SER A 93 8.16 9.62 -2.74
CA SER A 93 9.01 9.23 -3.87
C SER A 93 9.16 10.34 -4.90
N LYS A 94 8.13 11.20 -5.05
CA LYS A 94 8.14 12.31 -6.01
C LYS A 94 8.84 13.54 -5.42
N THR A 95 9.73 14.11 -6.22
CA THR A 95 10.61 15.20 -5.81
C THR A 95 9.87 16.54 -5.80
N THR A 96 9.00 16.79 -6.79
CA THR A 96 8.29 18.07 -6.91
C THR A 96 6.93 18.05 -6.21
N PRO A 97 6.47 19.18 -5.63
CA PRO A 97 5.13 19.27 -5.02
C PRO A 97 3.99 18.94 -5.99
N LYS A 98 4.15 19.30 -7.26
CA LYS A 98 3.14 19.05 -8.31
C LYS A 98 2.99 17.57 -8.60
N GLU A 99 4.09 16.83 -8.75
CA GLU A 99 4.04 15.37 -8.94
C GLU A 99 3.50 14.66 -7.70
N ARG A 100 3.88 15.09 -6.49
CA ARG A 100 3.30 14.57 -5.25
C ARG A 100 1.79 14.75 -5.21
N ALA A 101 1.29 15.92 -5.59
CA ALA A 101 -0.15 16.21 -5.63
C ALA A 101 -0.90 15.31 -6.63
N VAL A 102 -0.28 14.92 -7.74
CA VAL A 102 -0.85 13.93 -8.67
C VAL A 102 -0.99 12.56 -7.99
N ILE A 103 0.03 12.10 -7.25
CA ILE A 103 -0.02 10.83 -6.52
C ILE A 103 -1.08 10.87 -5.42
N VAL A 104 -1.16 11.97 -4.65
CA VAL A 104 -2.22 12.17 -3.64
C VAL A 104 -3.60 12.10 -4.29
N THR A 105 -3.80 12.80 -5.41
CA THR A 105 -5.07 12.78 -6.15
C THR A 105 -5.44 11.37 -6.61
N LYS A 106 -4.45 10.60 -7.06
CA LYS A 106 -4.66 9.20 -7.45
C LYS A 106 -5.14 8.35 -6.26
N PHE A 107 -4.51 8.47 -5.09
CA PHE A 107 -4.94 7.73 -3.90
C PHE A 107 -6.30 8.20 -3.34
N VAL A 108 -6.66 9.48 -3.47
CA VAL A 108 -8.02 9.95 -3.17
C VAL A 108 -9.05 9.25 -4.07
N ASN A 109 -8.74 9.11 -5.36
CA ASN A 109 -9.59 8.37 -6.29
C ASN A 109 -9.65 6.87 -5.95
N VAL A 110 -8.54 6.24 -5.55
CA VAL A 110 -8.53 4.86 -5.02
C VAL A 110 -9.48 4.76 -3.83
N GLY A 111 -9.42 5.70 -2.88
CA GLY A 111 -10.35 5.77 -1.74
C GLY A 111 -11.81 5.87 -2.16
N LYS A 112 -12.12 6.67 -3.18
CA LYS A 112 -13.47 6.77 -3.75
C LYS A 112 -13.97 5.43 -4.28
N HIS A 113 -13.14 4.65 -4.96
CA HIS A 113 -13.51 3.31 -5.43
C HIS A 113 -13.62 2.29 -4.28
N LEU A 114 -12.70 2.32 -3.30
CA LEU A 114 -12.80 1.48 -2.10
C LEU A 114 -14.10 1.71 -1.32
N ARG A 115 -14.56 2.96 -1.25
CA ARG A 115 -15.88 3.29 -0.66
C ARG A 115 -17.03 2.65 -1.44
N LYS A 116 -16.98 2.64 -2.77
CA LYS A 116 -18.00 1.98 -3.61
C LYS A 116 -18.00 0.46 -3.41
N LEU A 117 -16.82 -0.14 -3.28
CA LEU A 117 -16.65 -1.56 -2.96
C LEU A 117 -17.00 -1.93 -1.51
N CYS A 118 -17.44 -0.96 -0.70
CA CYS A 118 -17.74 -1.16 0.72
C CYS A 118 -16.55 -1.76 1.51
N ASN A 119 -15.32 -1.49 1.08
CA ASN A 119 -14.10 -1.91 1.75
C ASN A 119 -13.57 -0.77 2.64
N PHE A 120 -14.13 -0.68 3.84
CA PHE A 120 -13.82 0.41 4.76
C PHE A 120 -12.48 0.22 5.49
N ASN A 121 -12.01 -1.02 5.64
CA ASN A 121 -10.72 -1.31 6.25
C ASN A 121 -9.55 -0.80 5.40
N THR A 122 -9.51 -1.20 4.12
CA THR A 122 -8.51 -0.69 3.17
C THR A 122 -8.68 0.81 2.93
N LEU A 123 -9.92 1.32 2.88
CA LEU A 123 -10.18 2.77 2.77
C LEU A 123 -9.55 3.55 3.92
N MET A 124 -9.69 3.04 5.15
CA MET A 124 -9.08 3.62 6.34
C MET A 124 -7.55 3.66 6.25
N ALA A 125 -6.91 2.60 5.76
CA ALA A 125 -5.45 2.56 5.56
C ALA A 125 -5.00 3.61 4.53
N VAL A 126 -5.68 3.70 3.38
CA VAL A 126 -5.31 4.64 2.31
C VAL A 126 -5.47 6.09 2.76
N ILE A 127 -6.63 6.45 3.34
CA ILE A 127 -6.87 7.82 3.81
C ILE A 127 -6.01 8.15 5.03
N GLY A 128 -5.78 7.17 5.91
CA GLY A 128 -4.83 7.29 7.02
C GLY A 128 -3.42 7.62 6.54
N GLY A 129 -2.93 6.96 5.48
CA GLY A 129 -1.64 7.27 4.87
C GLY A 129 -1.56 8.69 4.29
N ILE A 130 -2.60 9.16 3.60
CA ILE A 130 -2.65 10.53 3.04
C ILE A 130 -2.74 11.60 4.13
N THR A 131 -3.51 11.35 5.18
CA THR A 131 -3.75 12.29 6.29
C THR A 131 -2.72 12.16 7.43
N HIS A 132 -1.76 11.24 7.28
CA HIS A 132 -0.66 11.07 8.22
C HIS A 132 0.17 12.36 8.35
N SER A 133 0.74 12.59 9.53
CA SER A 133 1.51 13.81 9.86
C SER A 133 2.69 14.04 8.90
N ASN A 134 3.28 12.97 8.37
CA ASN A 134 4.37 13.02 7.38
C ASN A 134 3.94 13.62 6.04
N ILE A 135 2.66 13.50 5.66
CA ILE A 135 2.12 13.97 4.39
C ILE A 135 1.32 15.26 4.58
N SER A 136 0.51 15.36 5.64
CA SER A 136 -0.33 16.53 5.92
C SER A 136 0.50 17.81 6.11
N ARG A 137 1.75 17.68 6.61
CA ARG A 137 2.69 18.80 6.77
C ARG A 137 3.21 19.41 5.45
N LEU A 138 3.04 18.72 4.32
CA LEU A 138 3.54 19.13 3.01
C LEU A 138 2.66 20.26 2.43
N SER A 139 2.77 21.46 2.99
CA SER A 139 1.92 22.59 2.63
C SER A 139 2.00 22.96 1.15
N LYS A 140 3.20 22.91 0.54
CA LYS A 140 3.37 23.21 -0.89
C LYS A 140 2.65 22.18 -1.75
N THR A 141 2.69 20.91 -1.35
CA THR A 141 1.97 19.83 -2.03
C THR A 141 0.46 20.01 -1.90
N ASN A 142 -0.03 20.30 -0.69
CA ASN A 142 -1.45 20.53 -0.43
C ASN A 142 -2.02 21.72 -1.22
N SER A 143 -1.23 22.77 -1.43
CA SER A 143 -1.62 23.92 -2.26
C SER A 143 -1.75 23.58 -3.76
N GLN A 144 -1.14 22.49 -4.24
CA GLN A 144 -1.23 22.04 -5.64
C GLN A 144 -2.43 21.11 -5.89
N LEU A 145 -3.16 20.71 -4.84
CA LEU A 145 -4.34 19.85 -4.99
C LEU A 145 -5.51 20.64 -5.59
N ALA A 146 -6.20 20.01 -6.54
CA ALA A 146 -7.44 20.55 -7.08
C ALA A 146 -8.51 20.70 -5.97
N PRO A 147 -9.37 21.73 -6.02
CA PRO A 147 -10.44 21.92 -5.04
C PRO A 147 -11.35 20.69 -4.88
N GLU A 148 -11.63 19.99 -5.98
CA GLU A 148 -12.46 18.79 -6.04
C GLU A 148 -11.80 17.64 -5.28
N THR A 149 -10.50 17.42 -5.49
CA THR A 149 -9.72 16.40 -4.77
C THR A 149 -9.70 16.68 -3.28
N ARG A 150 -9.50 17.94 -2.88
CA ARG A 150 -9.52 18.34 -1.46
C ARG A 150 -10.89 18.13 -0.83
N LYS A 151 -11.97 18.44 -1.57
CA LYS A 151 -13.35 18.19 -1.14
C LYS A 151 -13.61 16.70 -0.92
N GLU A 152 -13.23 15.85 -1.87
CA GLU A 152 -13.38 14.39 -1.75
C GLU A 152 -12.54 13.83 -0.59
N LEU A 153 -11.29 14.26 -0.43
CA LEU A 153 -10.44 13.86 0.69
C LEU A 153 -11.08 14.22 2.03
N ASN A 154 -11.63 15.44 2.16
CA ASN A 154 -12.34 15.87 3.38
C ASN A 154 -13.60 15.04 3.64
N GLN A 155 -14.35 14.67 2.59
CA GLN A 155 -15.54 13.81 2.73
C GLN A 155 -15.17 12.41 3.21
N LEU A 156 -14.13 11.80 2.64
CA LEU A 156 -13.64 10.48 3.06
C LEU A 156 -13.04 10.52 4.47
N THR A 157 -12.31 11.59 4.80
CA THR A 157 -11.78 11.83 6.15
C THR A 157 -12.88 11.96 7.18
N ASN A 158 -13.94 12.73 6.88
CA ASN A 158 -15.09 12.88 7.77
C ASN A 158 -15.86 11.57 7.96
N LEU A 159 -16.03 10.78 6.89
CA LEU A 159 -16.63 9.45 6.96
C LEU A 159 -15.89 8.54 7.95
N LEU A 160 -14.55 8.59 7.95
CA LEU A 160 -13.67 7.77 8.78
C LEU A 160 -13.31 8.41 10.14
N SER A 161 -13.86 9.59 10.43
CA SER A 161 -13.55 10.35 11.63
C SER A 161 -13.89 9.56 12.89
N VAL A 162 -13.00 9.61 13.88
CA VAL A 162 -13.21 8.99 15.20
C VAL A 162 -14.28 9.73 16.03
N GLN A 163 -14.70 10.92 15.60
CA GLN A 163 -15.71 11.73 16.28
C GLN A 163 -17.04 10.98 16.47
N MET A 164 -17.69 11.25 17.61
CA MET A 164 -18.93 10.57 18.02
C MET A 164 -18.81 9.04 17.95
N ASN A 165 -17.60 8.54 18.24
CA ASN A 165 -17.23 7.14 18.14
C ASN A 165 -17.59 6.55 16.76
N PHE A 166 -16.95 7.10 15.73
CA PHE A 166 -17.15 6.75 14.32
C PHE A 166 -18.61 6.94 13.88
N GLY A 167 -19.20 8.10 14.22
CA GLY A 167 -20.63 8.38 13.99
C GLY A 167 -21.04 8.27 12.52
N GLU A 168 -20.28 8.88 11.61
CA GLU A 168 -20.57 8.87 10.17
C GLU A 168 -20.33 7.50 9.54
N TYR A 169 -19.23 6.84 9.90
CA TYR A 169 -18.95 5.45 9.51
C TYR A 169 -20.10 4.50 9.92
N ARG A 170 -20.58 4.60 11.17
CA ARG A 170 -21.71 3.79 11.63
C ARG A 170 -22.98 4.04 10.83
N LYS A 171 -23.30 5.29 10.51
CA LYS A 171 -24.46 5.61 9.65
C LYS A 171 -24.31 4.98 8.28
N ALA A 172 -23.13 5.10 7.67
CA ALA A 172 -22.82 4.47 6.39
C ALA A 172 -22.97 2.94 6.46
N LEU A 173 -22.44 2.30 7.49
CA LEU A 173 -22.59 0.86 7.70
C LEU A 173 -24.06 0.43 7.85
N ASN A 174 -24.83 1.15 8.66
CA ASN A 174 -26.23 0.82 8.89
C ASN A 174 -27.07 0.96 7.60
N SER A 175 -26.71 1.91 6.73
CA SER A 175 -27.39 2.10 5.45
C SER A 175 -27.19 0.96 4.45
N LEU A 176 -26.17 0.12 4.65
CA LEU A 176 -25.84 -1.00 3.76
C LEU A 176 -26.62 -2.29 4.07
N GLY A 177 -27.39 -2.37 5.17
CA GLY A 177 -28.17 -3.56 5.50
C GLY A 177 -27.34 -4.85 5.54
N SER A 178 -27.73 -5.85 4.75
CA SER A 178 -27.07 -7.16 4.62
C SER A 178 -26.07 -7.25 3.46
N HIS A 179 -25.74 -6.14 2.80
CA HIS A 179 -24.74 -6.16 1.73
C HIS A 179 -23.35 -6.53 2.27
N PHE A 180 -22.60 -7.28 1.44
CA PHE A 180 -21.21 -7.62 1.71
C PHE A 180 -20.38 -6.35 1.92
N ARG A 181 -19.48 -6.40 2.89
CA ARG A 181 -18.62 -5.27 3.24
C ARG A 181 -17.41 -5.76 4.01
N ILE A 182 -16.30 -5.04 3.88
CA ILE A 182 -15.14 -5.21 4.74
C ILE A 182 -15.18 -4.11 5.80
N PRO A 183 -15.57 -4.42 7.05
CA PRO A 183 -15.61 -3.43 8.12
C PRO A 183 -14.19 -3.04 8.53
N ILE A 184 -14.01 -1.82 9.04
CA ILE A 184 -12.80 -1.43 9.77
C ILE A 184 -12.59 -2.43 10.91
N MET A 185 -11.45 -3.12 10.86
CA MET A 185 -11.25 -4.40 11.55
C MET A 185 -11.39 -4.36 13.06
N LEU A 186 -11.22 -3.21 13.72
CA LEU A 186 -11.22 -3.13 15.19
C LEU A 186 -12.17 -2.05 15.73
N TYR A 187 -13.29 -1.80 15.03
CA TYR A 187 -14.40 -1.04 15.59
C TYR A 187 -15.23 -1.89 16.56
N ARG A 188 -14.98 -1.70 17.87
CA ARG A 188 -15.69 -2.28 19.04
C ARG A 188 -15.93 -3.80 18.99
N LEU A 189 -15.28 -4.52 19.90
CA LEU A 189 -15.28 -6.00 20.05
C LEU A 189 -16.65 -6.69 19.87
N ALA A 190 -17.74 -6.10 20.39
CA ALA A 190 -19.09 -6.65 20.26
C ALA A 190 -19.71 -6.48 18.85
N THR A 191 -19.39 -5.38 18.16
CA THR A 191 -19.85 -5.09 16.80
C THR A 191 -18.97 -5.80 15.75
N LEU A 192 -17.72 -6.09 16.11
CA LEU A 192 -16.80 -6.84 15.26
C LEU A 192 -17.31 -8.26 15.01
N LEU A 193 -17.79 -8.96 16.04
CA LEU A 193 -18.30 -10.33 15.88
C LEU A 193 -19.52 -10.39 14.95
N SER A 194 -20.49 -9.49 15.09
CA SER A 194 -21.67 -9.47 14.21
C SER A 194 -21.31 -9.13 12.76
N HIS A 195 -20.39 -8.20 12.54
CA HIS A 195 -19.92 -7.87 11.19
C HIS A 195 -19.04 -8.97 10.58
N PHE A 196 -18.22 -9.62 11.40
CA PHE A 196 -17.40 -10.75 10.96
C PHE A 196 -18.28 -11.95 10.60
N MET A 197 -19.41 -12.15 11.28
CA MET A 197 -20.41 -13.14 10.88
C MET A 197 -20.99 -12.83 9.49
N ILE A 198 -21.40 -11.58 9.24
CA ILE A 198 -21.88 -11.15 7.90
C ILE A 198 -20.79 -11.36 6.84
N PHE A 199 -19.56 -10.94 7.13
CA PHE A 199 -18.40 -11.11 6.23
C PHE A 199 -18.14 -12.57 5.85
N ASN A 200 -18.30 -13.52 6.78
CA ASN A 200 -18.11 -14.95 6.50
C ASN A 200 -19.34 -15.63 5.89
N GLN A 201 -20.54 -15.07 6.05
CA GLN A 201 -21.78 -15.64 5.49
C GLN A 201 -21.97 -15.30 4.02
N HIS A 202 -21.38 -14.21 3.55
CA HIS A 202 -21.56 -13.71 2.18
C HIS A 202 -20.24 -13.75 1.39
N HIS A 203 -20.29 -14.21 0.15
CA HIS A 203 -19.20 -14.02 -0.80
C HIS A 203 -19.14 -12.54 -1.23
N HIS A 204 -17.93 -12.04 -1.48
CA HIS A 204 -17.76 -10.71 -2.05
C HIS A 204 -18.24 -10.68 -3.51
N ASP A 205 -18.63 -9.49 -3.97
CA ASP A 205 -19.03 -9.18 -5.34
C ASP A 205 -18.02 -8.27 -6.06
N PHE A 206 -16.78 -8.23 -5.58
CA PHE A 206 -15.71 -7.46 -6.19
C PHE A 206 -15.50 -7.83 -7.67
N PRO A 207 -15.18 -6.84 -8.53
CA PRO A 207 -14.77 -7.12 -9.91
C PRO A 207 -13.57 -8.09 -9.97
N GLU A 208 -13.41 -8.76 -11.11
CA GLU A 208 -12.23 -9.59 -11.35
C GLU A 208 -10.97 -8.73 -11.29
N ALA A 209 -10.03 -9.12 -10.42
CA ALA A 209 -8.76 -8.44 -10.29
C ALA A 209 -7.71 -9.03 -11.23
N ASN A 210 -6.83 -8.17 -11.74
CA ASN A 210 -5.64 -8.61 -12.42
C ASN A 210 -4.67 -9.27 -11.41
N LEU A 211 -4.40 -10.57 -11.60
CA LEU A 211 -3.53 -11.35 -10.72
C LEU A 211 -2.08 -10.84 -10.69
N ASP A 212 -1.59 -10.34 -11.83
CA ASP A 212 -0.22 -9.83 -11.98
C ASP A 212 -0.06 -8.51 -11.20
N LEU A 213 -1.11 -7.68 -11.19
CA LEU A 213 -1.21 -6.50 -10.33
C LEU A 213 -1.24 -6.88 -8.85
N ILE A 214 -2.06 -7.87 -8.47
CA ILE A 214 -2.09 -8.38 -7.09
C ILE A 214 -0.72 -8.86 -6.63
N ASN A 215 0.01 -9.59 -7.47
CA ASN A 215 1.32 -10.12 -7.13
C ASN A 215 2.34 -8.99 -6.96
N THR A 216 2.30 -7.97 -7.82
CA THR A 216 3.14 -6.79 -7.69
C THR A 216 2.85 -6.01 -6.41
N LEU A 217 1.57 -5.77 -6.10
CA LEU A 217 1.15 -5.07 -4.88
C LEU A 217 1.54 -5.82 -3.60
N LYS A 218 1.46 -7.15 -3.58
CA LYS A 218 1.91 -7.94 -2.41
C LYS A 218 3.36 -7.66 -2.08
N VAL A 219 4.26 -7.71 -3.07
CA VAL A 219 5.68 -7.41 -2.85
C VAL A 219 5.86 -5.97 -2.36
N SER A 220 5.13 -4.99 -2.93
CA SER A 220 5.20 -3.60 -2.48
C SER A 220 4.75 -3.42 -1.01
N LEU A 221 3.77 -4.21 -0.57
CA LEU A 221 3.24 -4.19 0.80
C LEU A 221 4.06 -5.02 1.78
N ASP A 222 4.95 -5.90 1.31
CA ASP A 222 5.86 -6.67 2.17
C ASP A 222 7.08 -5.84 2.61
N ILE A 223 7.37 -4.73 1.91
CA ILE A 223 8.46 -3.82 2.25
C ILE A 223 8.10 -3.08 3.54
N ARG A 224 9.01 -3.17 4.51
CA ARG A 224 8.89 -2.44 5.77
C ARG A 224 9.65 -1.14 5.70
N TYR A 225 8.97 -0.08 6.07
CA TYR A 225 9.55 1.26 6.19
C TYR A 225 9.58 1.64 7.67
N ASN A 226 10.70 2.21 8.11
CA ASN A 226 10.81 2.81 9.43
C ASN A 226 10.07 4.16 9.42
N GLU A 227 9.27 4.46 10.46
CA GLU A 227 8.54 5.72 10.56
C GLU A 227 9.47 6.93 10.57
N GLU A 228 10.65 6.80 11.19
CA GLU A 228 11.68 7.83 11.23
C GLU A 228 12.23 8.14 9.84
N ASP A 229 12.45 7.13 8.99
CA ASP A 229 12.91 7.33 7.61
C ASP A 229 11.87 8.04 6.76
N ILE A 230 10.58 7.69 6.92
CA ILE A 230 9.47 8.37 6.23
C ILE A 230 9.41 9.83 6.67
N TYR A 231 9.58 10.09 7.96
CA TYR A 231 9.57 11.43 8.54
C TYR A 231 10.74 12.28 8.02
N GLU A 232 11.96 11.74 8.04
CA GLU A 232 13.15 12.41 7.50
C GLU A 232 13.01 12.68 6.01
N LEU A 233 12.46 11.74 5.25
CA LEU A 233 12.18 11.95 3.83
C LEU A 233 11.16 13.08 3.62
N SER A 234 10.10 13.15 4.43
CA SER A 234 9.15 14.26 4.41
C SER A 234 9.84 15.61 4.67
N LEU A 235 10.72 15.68 5.67
CA LEU A 235 11.50 16.89 5.96
C LEU A 235 12.42 17.27 4.80
N ARG A 236 13.08 16.30 4.16
CA ARG A 236 13.92 16.54 2.96
C ARG A 236 13.10 17.07 1.80
N ARG A 237 11.84 16.63 1.62
CA ARG A 237 10.95 17.12 0.55
C ARG A 237 10.43 18.52 0.80
N GLU A 238 10.01 18.81 2.03
CA GLU A 238 9.56 20.13 2.45
C GLU A 238 10.09 20.45 3.85
N PRO A 239 11.24 21.17 3.95
CA PRO A 239 11.82 21.56 5.22
C PRO A 239 10.84 22.40 6.04
N ARG A 240 10.90 22.29 7.38
CA ARG A 240 10.10 23.15 8.26
C ARG A 240 10.57 24.59 8.13
N THR A 241 9.69 25.48 7.68
CA THR A 241 9.87 26.93 7.86
C THR A 241 9.50 27.28 9.31
N PHE A 242 10.26 28.18 9.95
CA PHE A 242 10.12 28.54 11.37
C PHE A 242 8.77 29.17 11.80
N MET A 243 7.76 29.21 10.93
CA MET A 243 6.46 29.78 11.25
C MET A 243 5.35 28.78 10.98
N THR A 244 4.43 28.65 11.95
CA THR A 244 3.28 27.75 12.06
C THR A 244 3.58 26.33 12.53
N PHE A 245 3.61 26.18 13.86
CA PHE A 245 3.42 24.90 14.53
C PHE A 245 1.93 24.82 14.92
N GLU A 246 1.14 24.06 14.18
CA GLU A 246 -0.10 23.50 14.71
C GLU A 246 0.11 22.00 14.85
N PRO A 247 0.04 21.43 16.07
CA PRO A 247 0.04 19.99 16.24
C PRO A 247 -1.24 19.42 15.61
N SER A 248 -1.14 18.93 14.38
CA SER A 248 -2.24 18.23 13.73
C SER A 248 -2.27 16.80 14.27
N THR A 249 -3.18 16.50 15.18
CA THR A 249 -3.60 15.11 15.40
C THR A 249 -4.12 14.57 14.07
N PRO A 250 -3.67 13.39 13.60
CA PRO A 250 -4.21 12.81 12.38
C PRO A 250 -5.72 12.65 12.53
N VAL A 251 -6.48 13.20 11.59
CA VAL A 251 -7.96 13.19 11.63
C VAL A 251 -8.50 11.75 11.53
N VAL A 252 -7.72 10.88 10.90
CA VAL A 252 -7.95 9.44 10.78
C VAL A 252 -6.85 8.73 11.59
N PHE A 253 -7.19 8.26 12.79
CA PHE A 253 -6.23 7.62 13.70
C PHE A 253 -6.59 6.15 13.94
N ALA A 254 -5.70 5.24 13.52
CA ALA A 254 -5.85 3.80 13.69
C ALA A 254 -5.08 3.29 14.91
N GLU A 255 -5.44 3.76 16.11
CA GLU A 255 -4.77 3.41 17.38
C GLU A 255 -4.62 1.90 17.57
N TRP A 256 -5.64 1.14 17.16
CA TRP A 256 -5.69 -0.30 17.24
C TRP A 256 -4.58 -1.03 16.47
N ALA A 257 -3.98 -0.36 15.49
CA ALA A 257 -2.91 -0.90 14.66
C ALA A 257 -1.51 -0.54 15.18
N SER A 258 -1.43 0.37 16.16
CA SER A 258 -0.17 0.91 16.67
C SER A 258 0.71 -0.18 17.28
N GLY A 259 2.02 -0.15 16.96
CA GLY A 259 3.02 -1.07 17.51
C GLY A 259 2.97 -2.49 16.96
N VAL A 260 2.04 -2.82 16.06
CA VAL A 260 1.93 -4.15 15.46
C VAL A 260 2.73 -4.20 14.16
N SER A 261 3.75 -5.06 14.14
CA SER A 261 4.51 -5.41 12.94
C SER A 261 4.68 -6.91 12.89
N ALA A 262 4.06 -7.56 11.91
CA ALA A 262 4.26 -8.98 11.69
C ALA A 262 5.46 -9.15 10.74
N THR A 263 6.46 -9.93 11.15
CA THR A 263 7.49 -10.42 10.24
C THR A 263 6.88 -11.49 9.35
N LEU A 264 6.87 -11.28 8.03
CA LEU A 264 6.60 -12.37 7.09
C LEU A 264 7.74 -13.36 7.14
N ASP A 265 7.40 -14.65 7.04
CA ASP A 265 8.40 -15.70 6.91
C ASP A 265 9.14 -15.57 5.55
N PRO A 266 10.43 -15.93 5.49
CA PRO A 266 11.22 -15.78 4.27
C PRO A 266 10.65 -16.54 3.06
N GLU A 267 9.96 -17.66 3.28
CA GLU A 267 9.37 -18.47 2.22
C GLU A 267 8.19 -17.75 1.55
N THR A 268 7.32 -17.12 2.33
CA THR A 268 6.22 -16.30 1.83
C THR A 268 6.73 -15.10 1.03
N VAL A 269 7.75 -14.40 1.54
CA VAL A 269 8.38 -13.28 0.82
C VAL A 269 8.94 -13.75 -0.51
N ASN A 270 9.70 -14.85 -0.51
CA ASN A 270 10.27 -15.42 -1.73
C ASN A 270 9.16 -15.78 -2.74
N LYS A 271 8.08 -16.41 -2.29
CA LYS A 271 6.94 -16.75 -3.14
C LYS A 271 6.28 -15.52 -3.77
N HIS A 272 6.13 -14.42 -3.02
CA HIS A 272 5.60 -13.17 -3.56
C HIS A 272 6.55 -12.56 -4.59
N VAL A 273 7.85 -12.55 -4.31
CA VAL A 273 8.88 -12.06 -5.23
C VAL A 273 8.88 -12.87 -6.53
N THR A 274 8.91 -14.20 -6.46
CA THR A 274 8.85 -15.07 -7.64
C THR A 274 7.61 -14.79 -8.49
N ALA A 275 6.43 -14.71 -7.86
CA ALA A 275 5.18 -14.45 -8.58
C ALA A 275 5.13 -13.05 -9.23
N MET A 276 5.79 -12.05 -8.64
CA MET A 276 5.94 -10.72 -9.23
C MET A 276 6.93 -10.74 -10.40
N VAL A 277 8.07 -11.43 -10.25
CA VAL A 277 9.05 -11.60 -11.31
C VAL A 277 8.43 -12.30 -12.52
N ASP A 278 7.71 -13.41 -12.30
CA ASP A 278 7.00 -14.13 -13.37
C ASP A 278 6.01 -13.22 -14.11
N ALA A 279 5.29 -12.37 -13.38
CA ALA A 279 4.39 -11.38 -13.96
C ALA A 279 5.14 -10.34 -14.80
N VAL A 280 6.29 -9.85 -14.33
CA VAL A 280 7.13 -8.90 -15.09
C VAL A 280 7.59 -9.53 -16.40
N PHE A 281 8.18 -10.72 -16.37
CA PHE A 281 8.65 -11.40 -17.57
C PHE A 281 7.50 -11.68 -18.54
N LYS A 282 6.34 -12.11 -18.04
CA LYS A 282 5.15 -12.32 -18.88
C LYS A 282 4.72 -11.07 -19.67
N HIS A 283 4.86 -9.87 -19.10
CA HIS A 283 4.37 -8.62 -19.72
C HIS A 283 5.45 -7.81 -20.44
N TYR A 284 6.73 -8.05 -20.16
CA TYR A 284 7.83 -7.24 -20.68
C TYR A 284 8.89 -8.06 -21.46
N ASP A 285 8.96 -9.38 -21.29
CA ASP A 285 9.83 -10.28 -22.06
C ASP A 285 9.00 -11.04 -23.12
N HIS A 286 8.75 -10.37 -24.24
CA HIS A 286 7.87 -10.88 -25.30
C HIS A 286 8.53 -11.95 -26.19
N ASP A 287 9.85 -11.90 -26.36
CA ASP A 287 10.60 -12.86 -27.16
C ASP A 287 11.19 -14.01 -26.33
N ARG A 288 10.95 -14.01 -25.02
CA ARG A 288 11.37 -15.04 -24.07
C ARG A 288 12.88 -15.21 -24.05
N ASP A 289 13.59 -14.11 -24.25
CA ASP A 289 15.05 -14.09 -24.23
C ASP A 289 15.59 -14.02 -22.79
N GLY A 290 14.72 -13.78 -21.80
CA GLY A 290 15.08 -13.65 -20.40
C GLY A 290 15.56 -12.24 -20.04
N TYR A 291 15.29 -11.22 -20.86
CA TYR A 291 15.72 -9.84 -20.65
C TYR A 291 14.60 -8.82 -20.82
N ILE A 292 14.70 -7.69 -20.11
CA ILE A 292 13.79 -6.53 -20.22
C ILE A 292 14.62 -5.25 -20.39
N SER A 293 14.09 -4.25 -21.09
CA SER A 293 14.85 -3.00 -21.32
C SER A 293 14.97 -2.16 -20.05
N GLN A 294 16.02 -1.33 -19.98
CA GLN A 294 16.22 -0.39 -18.86
C GLN A 294 15.04 0.59 -18.70
N ALA A 295 14.39 0.97 -19.81
CA ALA A 295 13.23 1.86 -19.79
C ALA A 295 12.01 1.18 -19.16
N GLU A 296 11.75 -0.08 -19.52
CA GLU A 296 10.67 -0.90 -18.94
C GLU A 296 10.94 -1.19 -17.47
N PHE A 297 12.18 -1.53 -17.12
CA PHE A 297 12.57 -1.73 -15.73
C PHE A 297 12.33 -0.47 -14.88
N ARG A 298 12.69 0.72 -15.39
CA ARG A 298 12.44 2.00 -14.69
C ARG A 298 10.95 2.28 -14.47
N GLN A 299 10.06 1.80 -15.36
CA GLN A 299 8.62 1.95 -15.18
C GLN A 299 8.11 1.10 -14.01
N ILE A 300 8.70 -0.09 -13.81
CA ILE A 300 8.32 -1.04 -12.76
C ILE A 300 8.97 -0.68 -11.42
N SER A 301 10.23 -0.22 -11.44
CA SER A 301 10.96 0.17 -10.22
C SER A 301 10.27 1.31 -9.47
N GLY A 302 9.49 2.14 -10.17
CA GLY A 302 8.65 3.18 -9.56
C GLY A 302 7.60 2.66 -8.57
N ASN A 303 7.27 1.37 -8.60
CA ASN A 303 6.34 0.72 -7.66
C ASN A 303 6.95 0.39 -6.30
N PHE A 304 8.28 0.42 -6.24
CA PHE A 304 9.05 -0.01 -5.09
C PHE A 304 9.97 1.13 -4.65
N PRO A 305 9.43 2.25 -4.15
CA PRO A 305 10.24 3.41 -3.85
C PRO A 305 11.18 3.08 -2.69
N PHE A 306 12.46 3.40 -2.87
CA PHE A 306 13.52 3.23 -1.85
C PHE A 306 13.83 1.78 -1.44
N ILE A 307 13.36 0.76 -2.17
CA ILE A 307 14.27 -0.38 -2.37
C ILE A 307 15.49 0.25 -3.01
N ASP A 308 16.68 0.08 -2.41
CA ASP A 308 17.95 0.48 -3.04
C ASP A 308 17.80 0.20 -4.52
N PRO A 309 17.94 1.20 -5.41
CA PRO A 309 17.75 0.95 -6.82
C PRO A 309 18.53 -0.31 -7.08
N PHE A 310 17.88 -1.36 -7.61
CA PHE A 310 18.56 -2.63 -7.90
C PHE A 310 19.87 -2.40 -8.72
N GLY A 311 20.09 -1.18 -9.23
CA GLY A 311 21.34 -0.63 -9.76
C GLY A 311 22.45 -0.16 -8.79
N THR A 312 22.48 -0.47 -7.49
CA THR A 312 23.75 -0.48 -6.71
C THR A 312 24.46 -1.83 -6.74
N ILE A 313 24.01 -2.78 -7.57
CA ILE A 313 24.63 -4.10 -7.70
C ILE A 313 25.57 -4.24 -8.93
N ASP A 314 25.72 -3.22 -9.80
CA ASP A 314 26.70 -3.34 -10.90
C ASP A 314 27.22 -2.00 -11.47
N LEU A 315 27.68 -1.09 -10.61
CA LEU A 315 28.50 0.06 -11.03
C LEU A 315 30.02 -0.22 -10.98
N ASP A 316 30.45 -1.36 -10.45
CA ASP A 316 31.87 -1.72 -10.26
C ASP A 316 32.57 -2.31 -11.50
N ARG A 317 31.99 -2.19 -12.71
CA ARG A 317 32.66 -2.65 -13.95
C ARG A 317 32.96 -1.58 -14.99
N TYR A 318 32.90 -0.30 -14.62
CA TYR A 318 33.54 0.74 -15.41
C TYR A 318 34.55 1.54 -14.58
N ALA A 319 35.84 1.21 -14.79
CA ALA A 319 37.09 1.80 -14.30
C ALA A 319 37.53 1.38 -12.87
N PHE A 320 38.68 0.74 -12.62
CA PHE A 320 40.03 0.92 -13.18
C PHE A 320 40.86 -0.38 -13.11
N GLU A 321 41.58 -0.72 -14.19
CA GLU A 321 42.94 -1.28 -14.07
C GLU A 321 43.93 -0.11 -14.18
N PHE A 322 44.74 0.09 -13.14
CA PHE A 322 46.10 0.57 -13.30
C PHE A 322 47.01 -0.36 -12.48
N ARG A 323 47.50 -1.39 -13.20
CA ARG A 323 48.53 -2.37 -12.86
C ARG A 323 48.29 -3.32 -11.69
#